data_AF-A0AAP5YER6-F1
#
_entry.id   AF-A0AAP5YER6-F1
#
_cell.length_a   1.000
_cell.length_b   1.000
_cell.length_c   1.000
_cell.angle_alpha   90.00
_cell.angle_beta   90.00
_cell.angle_gamma   90.00
#
_symmetry.space_group_name_H-M   'P 1'
#
loop_
_entity.id
_entity.type
_entity.pdbx_description
1 polymer ?
#
loop_
_entity_poly.entity_id
_entity_poly.type
_entity_poly.pdbx_seq_one_letter_code
_entity_poly.pdbx_strand_id
1 'polypeptide(L)'
;VTLYPLSIFVQTQYDMLIPDAVMAMFKPLISASNTLPAIIGALLMCQLLWFAGIHGAAIVVGLLSPIFLTNISGNIDAFVAGQPVPNIFTQPFWDFYIFIGGSGATLALVLLMSFSRSVHLKSIGRMSAVPGFFQINEPVIFGSPIVMNPTLFIPFVFAPVINATIAYF
;
A
#
# COMPACT_ATOMS: atom_id res chain seq x y z
N VAL A 1 6.61 -36.11 6.40
CA VAL A 1 7.81 -36.64 5.71
C VAL A 1 8.38 -35.69 4.65
N THR A 2 7.73 -34.58 4.29
CA THR A 2 7.96 -33.96 2.97
C THR A 2 9.04 -32.87 2.88
N LEU A 3 9.47 -32.21 3.97
CA LEU A 3 10.50 -31.15 3.90
C LEU A 3 11.80 -31.45 4.65
N TYR A 4 11.85 -32.48 5.49
CA TYR A 4 13.00 -32.77 6.34
C TYR A 4 14.28 -33.19 5.57
N PRO A 5 14.18 -34.01 4.50
CA PRO A 5 15.37 -34.28 3.66
C PRO A 5 15.86 -33.02 2.94
N LEU A 6 14.93 -32.17 2.48
CA LEU A 6 15.26 -30.89 1.86
C LEU A 6 15.91 -29.93 2.86
N SER A 7 15.47 -29.92 4.12
CA SER A 7 16.07 -29.05 5.14
C SER A 7 17.50 -29.45 5.45
N ILE A 8 17.78 -30.76 5.53
CA ILE A 8 19.16 -31.25 5.71
C ILE A 8 20.02 -30.93 4.48
N PHE A 9 19.48 -31.07 3.27
CA PHE A 9 20.23 -30.71 2.05
C PHE A 9 20.60 -29.22 2.03
N VAL A 10 19.65 -28.33 2.31
CA VAL A 10 19.91 -26.87 2.34
C VAL A 10 20.90 -26.53 3.45
N GLN A 11 20.75 -27.12 4.64
CA GLN A 11 21.63 -26.90 5.77
C GLN A 11 23.06 -27.40 5.50
N THR A 12 23.22 -28.57 4.84
CA THR A 12 24.56 -29.12 4.54
C THR A 12 25.28 -28.39 3.41
N GLN A 13 24.56 -27.84 2.43
CA GLN A 13 25.19 -27.13 1.30
C GLN A 13 25.40 -25.65 1.55
N TYR A 14 24.50 -24.99 2.30
CA TYR A 14 24.47 -23.54 2.43
C TYR A 14 24.57 -23.04 3.88
N ASP A 15 24.63 -23.94 4.87
CA ASP A 15 24.62 -23.62 6.31
C ASP A 15 23.43 -22.73 6.73
N MET A 16 22.29 -22.92 6.06
CA MET A 16 21.06 -22.14 6.24
C MET A 16 19.87 -23.05 6.50
N LEU A 17 18.90 -22.57 7.28
CA LEU A 17 17.59 -23.20 7.33
C LEU A 17 16.79 -22.84 6.06
N ILE A 18 15.77 -23.65 5.72
CA ILE A 18 14.90 -23.37 4.56
C ILE A 18 14.31 -21.94 4.59
N PRO A 19 13.81 -21.42 5.73
CA PRO A 19 13.31 -20.04 5.79
C PRO A 19 14.38 -19.00 5.44
N ASP A 20 15.61 -19.20 5.91
CA ASP A 20 16.74 -18.28 5.66
C ASP A 20 17.15 -18.31 4.18
N ALA A 21 17.17 -19.49 3.57
CA ALA A 21 17.46 -19.65 2.15
C ALA A 21 16.38 -18.98 1.27
N VAL A 22 15.11 -19.12 1.64
CA VAL A 22 14.00 -18.43 0.97
C VAL A 22 14.16 -16.91 1.13
N MET A 23 14.40 -16.41 2.34
CA MET A 23 14.63 -14.98 2.57
C MET A 23 15.84 -14.45 1.78
N ALA A 24 16.95 -15.20 1.72
CA ALA A 24 18.13 -14.83 0.96
C ALA A 24 17.82 -14.69 -0.54
N MET A 25 17.00 -15.58 -1.09
CA MET A 25 16.54 -15.51 -2.49
C MET A 25 15.67 -14.27 -2.76
N PHE A 26 14.81 -13.87 -1.82
CA PHE A 26 13.94 -12.70 -1.97
C PHE A 26 14.59 -11.36 -1.57
N LYS A 27 15.75 -11.39 -0.91
CA LYS A 27 16.45 -10.19 -0.43
C LYS A 27 16.69 -9.12 -1.51
N PRO A 28 17.09 -9.45 -2.76
CA PRO A 28 17.26 -8.44 -3.81
C PRO A 28 15.95 -7.74 -4.17
N LEU A 29 14.84 -8.50 -4.20
CA LEU A 29 13.51 -7.96 -4.48
C LEU A 29 13.05 -7.02 -3.38
N ILE A 30 13.25 -7.41 -2.11
CA ILE A 30 12.91 -6.59 -0.95
C ILE A 30 13.73 -5.30 -0.96
N SER A 31 15.04 -5.38 -1.22
CA SER A 31 15.88 -4.19 -1.33
C SER A 31 15.44 -3.27 -2.47
N ALA A 32 15.10 -3.82 -3.63
CA ALA A 32 14.61 -3.03 -4.76
C ALA A 32 13.25 -2.37 -4.48
N SER A 33 12.39 -3.05 -3.70
CA SER A 33 11.06 -2.55 -3.34
C SER A 33 11.08 -1.28 -2.49
N ASN A 34 12.16 -1.04 -1.74
CA ASN A 34 12.33 0.17 -0.92
C ASN A 34 12.65 1.42 -1.73
N THR A 35 12.74 1.33 -3.06
CA THR A 35 13.01 2.50 -3.93
C THR A 35 11.72 3.19 -4.34
N LEU A 36 11.73 4.53 -4.41
CA LEU A 36 10.57 5.32 -4.83
C LEU A 36 9.94 4.84 -6.16
N PRO A 37 10.69 4.49 -7.22
CA PRO A 37 10.09 3.97 -8.45
C PRO A 37 9.32 2.65 -8.26
N ALA A 38 9.80 1.75 -7.40
CA ALA A 38 9.10 0.50 -7.10
C ALA A 38 7.79 0.75 -6.36
N ILE A 39 7.81 1.66 -5.38
CA ILE A 39 6.62 2.13 -4.64
C ILE A 39 5.59 2.71 -5.61
N ILE A 40 6.01 3.63 -6.48
CA ILE A 40 5.13 4.26 -7.48
C ILE A 40 4.56 3.22 -8.44
N GLY A 41 5.37 2.24 -8.89
CA GLY A 41 4.89 1.18 -9.76
C GLY A 41 3.77 0.35 -9.12
N ALA A 42 3.93 -0.05 -7.87
CA ALA A 42 2.90 -0.79 -7.13
C ALA A 42 1.64 0.06 -6.88
N LEU A 43 1.81 1.33 -6.56
CA LEU A 43 0.73 2.30 -6.37
C LEU A 43 -0.09 2.49 -7.65
N LEU A 44 0.56 2.70 -8.79
CA LEU A 44 -0.11 2.86 -10.08
C LEU A 44 -0.91 1.60 -10.44
N MET A 45 -0.34 0.41 -10.23
CA MET A 45 -1.06 -0.84 -10.42
C MET A 45 -2.32 -0.92 -9.54
N CYS A 46 -2.22 -0.56 -8.26
CA CYS A 46 -3.36 -0.51 -7.35
C CYS A 46 -4.46 0.43 -7.86
N GLN A 47 -4.08 1.63 -8.30
CA GLN A 47 -5.04 2.66 -8.74
C GLN A 47 -5.68 2.35 -10.08
N LEU A 48 -4.95 1.73 -11.01
CA LEU A 48 -5.51 1.28 -12.28
C LEU A 48 -6.55 0.17 -12.07
N LEU A 49 -6.31 -0.75 -11.13
CA LEU A 49 -7.29 -1.76 -10.76
C LEU A 49 -8.56 -1.13 -10.18
N TRP A 50 -8.40 -0.16 -9.26
CA TRP A 50 -9.54 0.58 -8.70
C TRP A 50 -10.31 1.38 -9.75
N PHE A 51 -9.61 2.01 -10.68
CA PHE A 51 -10.23 2.72 -11.79
C PHE A 51 -11.05 1.78 -12.68
N ALA A 52 -10.61 0.54 -12.86
CA ALA A 52 -11.33 -0.52 -13.54
C ALA A 52 -12.45 -1.16 -12.70
N GLY A 53 -12.66 -0.72 -11.46
CA GLY A 53 -13.69 -1.25 -10.54
C GLY A 53 -13.29 -2.53 -9.81
N ILE A 54 -12.02 -2.93 -9.88
CA ILE A 54 -11.45 -4.06 -9.15
C ILE A 54 -10.85 -3.52 -7.85
N HIS A 55 -11.00 -4.24 -6.73
CA HIS A 55 -10.45 -3.83 -5.45
C HIS A 55 -8.91 -3.94 -5.42
N GLY A 56 -8.22 -2.96 -6.02
CA GLY A 56 -6.78 -2.98 -6.25
C GLY A 56 -5.96 -3.19 -4.98
N ALA A 57 -6.37 -2.58 -3.87
CA ALA A 57 -5.68 -2.72 -2.60
C ALA A 57 -5.62 -4.17 -2.12
N ALA A 58 -6.69 -4.96 -2.27
CA ALA A 58 -6.71 -6.36 -1.83
C ALA A 58 -5.73 -7.22 -2.62
N ILE A 59 -5.59 -6.96 -3.93
CA ILE A 59 -4.67 -7.69 -4.80
C ILE A 59 -3.22 -7.25 -4.54
N VAL A 60 -2.96 -5.95 -4.61
CA VAL A 60 -1.60 -5.41 -4.53
C VAL A 60 -1.02 -5.58 -3.13
N VAL A 61 -1.77 -5.25 -2.07
CA VAL A 61 -1.30 -5.43 -0.69
C VAL A 61 -1.10 -6.91 -0.38
N GLY A 62 -1.92 -7.82 -0.90
CA GLY A 62 -1.69 -9.26 -0.78
C GLY A 62 -0.32 -9.69 -1.32
N LEU A 63 0.12 -9.11 -2.45
CA LEU A 63 1.44 -9.37 -3.03
C LEU A 63 2.58 -8.67 -2.27
N LEU A 64 2.33 -7.49 -1.71
CA LEU A 64 3.32 -6.70 -0.98
C LEU A 64 3.46 -7.10 0.49
N SER A 65 2.51 -7.84 1.06
CA SER A 65 2.48 -8.18 2.49
C SER A 65 3.77 -8.82 3.01
N PRO A 66 4.42 -9.77 2.30
CA PRO A 66 5.72 -10.32 2.74
C PRO A 66 6.84 -9.27 2.79
N ILE A 67 6.82 -8.31 1.86
CA ILE A 67 7.79 -7.21 1.80
C ILE A 67 7.56 -6.27 2.98
N PHE A 68 6.32 -5.84 3.21
CA PHE A 68 5.97 -4.98 4.33
C PHE A 68 6.36 -5.61 5.67
N LEU A 69 6.06 -6.89 5.85
CA LEU A 69 6.40 -7.61 7.08
C LEU A 69 7.92 -7.68 7.30
N THR A 70 8.68 -7.97 6.24
CA THR A 70 10.15 -8.02 6.33
C THR A 70 10.73 -6.64 6.67
N ASN A 71 10.25 -5.59 6.00
CA ASN A 71 10.73 -4.23 6.20
C ASN A 71 10.39 -3.70 7.61
N ILE A 72 9.17 -3.92 8.10
CA ILE A 72 8.78 -3.46 9.44
C ILE A 72 9.51 -4.25 10.53
N SER A 73 9.75 -5.57 10.34
CA SER A 73 10.55 -6.36 11.27
C SER A 73 11.97 -5.83 11.38
N GLY A 74 12.65 -5.59 10.23
CA GLY A 74 13.99 -5.02 10.24
C GLY A 74 14.06 -3.62 10.87
N ASN A 75 12.98 -2.84 10.76
CA ASN A 75 12.86 -1.55 11.43
C ASN A 75 12.74 -1.69 12.96
N ILE A 76 11.96 -2.65 13.43
CA ILE A 76 11.80 -2.95 14.86
C ILE A 76 13.15 -3.39 15.45
N ASP A 77 13.85 -4.30 14.78
CA ASP A 77 15.15 -4.80 15.23
C ASP A 77 16.18 -3.67 15.35
N ALA A 78 16.26 -2.81 14.33
CA ALA A 78 17.14 -1.63 14.35
C ALA A 78 16.77 -0.66 15.48
N PHE A 79 15.47 -0.39 15.67
CA PHE A 79 14.98 0.50 16.71
C PHE A 79 15.31 0.00 18.12
N VAL A 80 15.09 -1.30 18.39
CA VAL A 80 15.43 -1.93 19.68
C VAL A 80 16.93 -1.91 19.94
N ALA A 81 17.75 -2.05 18.89
CA ALA A 81 19.21 -1.93 18.97
C ALA A 81 19.74 -0.49 19.06
N GLY A 82 18.86 0.51 19.09
CA GLY A 82 19.24 1.94 19.10
C GLY A 82 19.91 2.41 17.80
N GLN A 83 19.68 1.69 16.70
CA GLN A 83 20.23 2.01 15.37
C GLN A 83 19.22 2.79 14.52
N PRO A 84 19.68 3.52 13.49
CA PRO A 84 18.78 4.16 12.54
C PRO A 84 17.87 3.15 11.83
N VAL A 85 16.60 3.50 11.68
CA VAL A 85 15.58 2.67 11.03
C VAL A 85 15.79 2.70 9.50
N PRO A 86 16.01 1.56 8.83
CA PRO A 86 16.51 1.55 7.46
C PRO A 86 15.43 1.57 6.37
N ASN A 87 14.22 1.05 6.62
CA ASN A 87 13.22 0.85 5.56
C ASN A 87 12.09 1.88 5.64
N ILE A 88 11.82 2.54 4.52
CA ILE A 88 10.68 3.47 4.39
C ILE A 88 9.42 2.70 3.98
N PHE A 89 9.54 1.76 3.03
CA PHE A 89 8.39 1.10 2.42
C PHE A 89 7.81 0.00 3.33
N THR A 90 6.93 0.42 4.24
CA THR A 90 6.23 -0.42 5.20
C THR A 90 4.72 -0.30 5.02
N GLN A 91 3.94 -1.19 5.62
CA GLN A 91 2.49 -1.09 5.55
C GLN A 91 1.94 0.23 6.12
N PRO A 92 2.42 0.76 7.27
CA PRO A 92 2.01 2.07 7.76
C PRO A 92 2.34 3.22 6.80
N PHE A 93 3.45 3.14 6.05
CA PHE A 93 3.77 4.11 5.01
C PHE A 93 2.71 4.10 3.90
N TRP A 94 2.33 2.90 3.44
CA TRP A 94 1.28 2.73 2.44
C TRP A 94 -0.08 3.25 2.92
N ASP A 95 -0.52 2.85 4.11
CA ASP A 95 -1.85 3.19 4.61
C ASP A 95 -1.94 4.68 4.97
N PHE A 96 -1.04 5.18 5.82
CA PHE A 96 -1.21 6.49 6.45
C PHE A 96 -0.58 7.65 5.70
N TYR A 97 0.38 7.41 4.81
CA TYR A 97 1.00 8.49 4.05
C TYR A 97 0.51 8.51 2.61
N ILE A 98 0.41 7.35 1.95
CA ILE A 98 -0.01 7.29 0.55
C ILE A 98 -1.54 7.40 0.45
N PHE A 99 -2.28 6.53 1.13
CA PHE A 99 -3.72 6.32 0.94
C PHE A 99 -4.59 6.95 2.03
N ILE A 100 -4.40 8.25 2.25
CA ILE A 100 -5.13 9.00 3.28
C ILE A 100 -6.65 8.99 3.03
N GLY A 101 -7.35 8.29 3.92
CA GLY A 101 -8.78 8.04 3.82
C GLY A 101 -9.19 7.15 2.65
N GLY A 102 -8.35 6.16 2.35
CA GLY A 102 -8.59 5.10 1.39
C GLY A 102 -7.87 5.30 0.05
N SER A 103 -8.19 4.41 -0.90
CA SER A 103 -7.65 4.41 -2.26
C SER A 103 -7.83 5.79 -2.92
N GLY A 104 -6.78 6.36 -3.51
CA GLY A 104 -6.87 7.71 -4.12
C GLY A 104 -6.66 8.88 -3.19
N ALA A 105 -6.31 8.65 -1.92
CA ALA A 105 -6.20 9.70 -0.92
C ALA A 105 -7.50 10.54 -0.79
N THR A 106 -8.64 9.84 -0.78
CA THR A 106 -9.96 10.44 -0.97
C THR A 106 -10.48 11.25 0.20
N LEU A 107 -9.81 11.27 1.35
CA LEU A 107 -10.30 12.03 2.52
C LEU A 107 -10.51 13.52 2.19
N ALA A 108 -9.56 14.12 1.47
CA ALA A 108 -9.67 15.51 1.04
C ALA A 108 -10.89 15.73 0.13
N LEU A 109 -11.13 14.79 -0.80
CA LEU A 109 -12.29 14.83 -1.69
C LEU A 109 -13.61 14.71 -0.90
N VAL A 110 -13.67 13.81 0.09
CA VAL A 110 -14.83 13.62 0.97
C VAL A 110 -15.18 14.90 1.73
N LEU A 111 -14.17 15.58 2.27
CA LEU A 111 -14.36 16.86 2.96
C LEU A 111 -14.90 17.92 1.99
N LEU A 112 -14.32 18.07 0.80
CA LEU A 112 -14.82 19.00 -0.22
C LEU A 112 -16.25 18.69 -0.66
N MET A 113 -16.56 17.41 -0.87
CA MET A 113 -17.90 16.95 -1.24
C MET A 113 -18.93 17.28 -0.16
N SER A 114 -18.56 17.18 1.12
CA SER A 114 -19.45 17.47 2.27
C SER A 114 -19.98 18.91 2.31
N PHE A 115 -19.29 19.84 1.63
CA PHE A 115 -19.67 21.25 1.47
C PHE A 115 -20.12 21.61 0.04
N SER A 116 -20.26 20.62 -0.85
CA SER A 116 -20.65 20.84 -2.25
C SER A 116 -22.04 21.49 -2.38
N ARG A 117 -22.27 22.25 -3.45
CA ARG A 117 -23.62 22.75 -3.80
C ARG A 117 -24.53 21.63 -4.29
N SER A 118 -23.96 20.59 -4.91
CA SER A 118 -24.72 19.43 -5.39
C SER A 118 -25.24 18.62 -4.21
N VAL A 119 -26.56 18.40 -4.16
CA VAL A 119 -27.21 17.60 -3.13
C VAL A 119 -26.68 16.16 -3.13
N HIS A 120 -26.45 15.59 -4.32
CA HIS A 120 -25.89 14.26 -4.50
C HIS A 120 -24.49 14.14 -3.90
N LEU A 121 -23.57 15.01 -4.31
CA LEU A 121 -22.19 14.98 -3.81
C LEU A 121 -22.10 15.31 -2.32
N LYS A 122 -22.93 16.25 -1.84
CA LYS A 122 -23.03 16.59 -0.41
C LYS A 122 -23.49 15.40 0.42
N SER A 123 -24.48 14.65 -0.07
CA SER A 123 -24.96 13.44 0.60
C SER A 123 -23.84 12.41 0.72
N ILE A 124 -23.17 12.10 -0.40
CA ILE A 124 -22.06 11.13 -0.42
C ILE A 124 -20.92 11.58 0.50
N GLY A 125 -20.50 12.85 0.42
CA GLY A 125 -19.43 13.38 1.25
C GLY A 125 -19.73 13.22 2.75
N ARG A 126 -20.94 13.59 3.17
CA ARG A 126 -21.35 13.48 4.59
C ARG A 126 -21.46 12.04 5.06
N MET A 127 -22.01 11.15 4.23
CA MET A 127 -22.09 9.71 4.55
C MET A 127 -20.69 9.06 4.58
N SER A 128 -19.76 9.57 3.77
CA SER A 128 -18.41 9.02 3.65
C SER A 128 -17.40 9.62 4.62
N ALA A 129 -17.74 10.69 5.34
CA ALA A 129 -16.81 11.39 6.24
C ALA A 129 -16.28 10.48 7.35
N VAL A 130 -17.19 9.77 8.03
CA VAL A 130 -16.83 8.82 9.10
C VAL A 130 -16.05 7.62 8.55
N PRO A 131 -16.55 6.84 7.56
CA PRO A 131 -15.79 5.70 7.04
C PRO A 131 -14.46 6.13 6.42
N GLY A 132 -14.42 7.27 5.73
CA GLY A 132 -13.20 7.83 5.15
C GLY A 132 -12.14 8.14 6.19
N PHE A 133 -12.51 8.58 7.40
CA PHE A 133 -11.56 8.76 8.51
C PHE A 133 -10.91 7.42 8.93
N PHE A 134 -11.65 6.32 8.83
CA PHE A 134 -11.16 4.97 9.07
C PHE A 134 -10.64 4.27 7.81
N GLN A 135 -10.30 5.03 6.77
CA GLN A 135 -9.74 4.53 5.50
C GLN A 135 -10.67 3.62 4.68
N ILE A 136 -11.98 3.70 4.92
CA ILE A 136 -13.02 3.00 4.15
C ILE A 136 -13.65 4.00 3.19
N ASN A 137 -13.53 3.78 1.88
CA ASN A 137 -13.89 4.80 0.89
C ASN A 137 -14.73 4.30 -0.29
N GLU A 138 -15.23 3.08 -0.24
CA GLU A 138 -16.14 2.48 -1.23
C GLU A 138 -17.38 3.36 -1.51
N PRO A 139 -18.02 3.99 -0.50
CA PRO A 139 -19.13 4.91 -0.77
C PRO A 139 -18.74 6.09 -1.68
N VAL A 140 -17.47 6.50 -1.66
CA VAL A 140 -16.93 7.56 -2.52
C VAL A 140 -16.58 6.98 -3.89
N ILE A 141 -15.83 5.87 -3.92
CA ILE A 141 -15.38 5.23 -5.16
C ILE A 141 -16.57 4.91 -6.08
N PHE A 142 -17.62 4.31 -5.52
CA PHE A 142 -18.79 3.88 -6.28
C PHE A 142 -19.91 4.92 -6.30
N GLY A 143 -20.04 5.78 -5.27
CA GLY A 143 -21.09 6.80 -5.22
C GLY A 143 -20.78 8.08 -6.01
N SER A 144 -19.51 8.49 -6.07
CA SER A 144 -19.06 9.75 -6.70
C SER A 144 -18.56 9.59 -8.15
N PRO A 145 -19.18 8.65 -8.87
CA PRO A 145 -18.55 7.76 -9.88
C PRO A 145 -17.07 8.06 -10.13
N ILE A 146 -16.16 7.54 -9.30
CA ILE A 146 -14.71 7.60 -9.57
C ILE A 146 -14.32 6.51 -10.57
N VAL A 147 -14.90 5.31 -10.40
CA VAL A 147 -14.69 4.18 -11.29
C VAL A 147 -15.05 4.57 -12.72
N MET A 148 -14.14 4.32 -13.67
CA MET A 148 -14.29 4.63 -15.08
C MET A 148 -14.59 6.10 -15.42
N ASN A 149 -14.38 7.05 -14.51
CA ASN A 149 -14.58 8.47 -14.76
C ASN A 149 -13.27 9.18 -15.15
N PRO A 150 -13.10 9.59 -16.43
CA PRO A 150 -11.86 10.20 -16.89
C PRO A 150 -11.54 11.54 -16.21
N THR A 151 -12.55 12.26 -15.71
CA THR A 151 -12.35 13.55 -15.03
C THR A 151 -11.72 13.35 -13.66
N LEU A 152 -12.16 12.33 -12.92
CA LEU A 152 -11.63 12.00 -11.60
C LEU A 152 -10.41 11.08 -11.66
N PHE A 153 -10.12 10.48 -12.81
CA PHE A 153 -8.96 9.61 -13.02
C PHE A 153 -7.64 10.27 -12.62
N ILE A 154 -7.39 11.49 -13.11
CA ILE A 154 -6.12 12.19 -12.88
C ILE A 154 -5.88 12.41 -11.38
N PRO A 155 -6.78 13.10 -10.63
CA PRO A 155 -6.54 13.29 -9.20
C PRO A 155 -6.53 11.97 -8.43
N PHE A 156 -7.37 11.00 -8.80
CA PHE A 156 -7.41 9.70 -8.14
C PHE A 156 -6.10 8.91 -8.26
N VAL A 157 -5.51 8.85 -9.45
CA VAL A 157 -4.28 8.09 -9.71
C VAL A 157 -3.05 8.81 -9.15
N PHE A 158 -2.95 10.13 -9.37
CA PHE A 158 -1.71 10.86 -9.10
C PHE A 158 -1.63 11.52 -7.71
N ALA A 159 -2.75 11.79 -7.02
CA ALA A 159 -2.67 12.31 -5.66
C ALA A 159 -1.87 11.39 -4.70
N PRO A 160 -2.10 10.06 -4.68
CA PRO A 160 -1.26 9.19 -3.86
C PRO A 160 0.20 9.12 -4.34
N VAL A 161 0.50 9.31 -5.64
CA VAL A 161 1.89 9.41 -6.12
C VAL A 161 2.59 10.62 -5.50
N ILE A 162 1.92 11.77 -5.49
CA ILE A 162 2.45 12.99 -4.86
C ILE A 162 2.68 12.76 -3.37
N ASN A 163 1.71 12.15 -2.68
CA ASN A 163 1.85 11.81 -1.27
C ASN A 163 3.04 10.89 -1.01
N ALA A 164 3.20 9.84 -1.83
CA ALA A 164 4.32 8.91 -1.72
C ALA A 164 5.66 9.61 -1.92
N THR A 165 5.78 10.48 -2.92
CA THR A 165 7.02 11.25 -3.17
C THR A 165 7.34 12.18 -2.01
N ILE A 166 6.35 12.93 -1.50
CA ILE A 166 6.57 13.86 -0.37
C ILE A 166 6.94 13.08 0.89
N ALA A 167 6.26 11.99 1.19
CA ALA A 167 6.50 11.21 2.41
C ALA A 167 7.81 10.39 2.36
N TYR A 168 8.33 10.13 1.17
CA TYR A 168 9.57 9.36 0.98
C TYR A 168 10.84 10.18 1.32
N PHE A 169 10.80 11.51 1.16
CA PHE A 169 11.92 12.41 1.41
C PHE A 169 11.77 13.11 2.76
#